data_AF-A0A846SX93-F1
#
_entry.id   AF-A0A846SX93-F1
#
_cell.length_a   1.000
_cell.length_b   1.000
_cell.length_c   1.000
_cell.angle_alpha   90.00
_cell.angle_beta   90.00
_cell.angle_gamma   90.00
#
_symmetry.space_group_name_H-M   'P 1'
#
loop_
_entity.id
_entity.type
_entity.pdbx_description
1 polymer ?
#
loop_
_entity_poly.entity_id
_entity_poly.type
_entity_poly.pdbx_seq_one_letter_code
_entity_poly.pdbx_strand_id
1 'polypeptide(L)'
;MNATRPLARVLLRKVVAAYLVFALALTGIELYVEYRNIRQDIVESLDRLAMAFAPSAAQALWDYQQDLLQALAAGISEHNFVVAVNIRDIHGRMNVDFRTPAGGSSSSSLTARQPLYHRFQDGQQETLGVLSITSSEALLFSHLKERALSVGLAVIAQLLFLGGVLALLSQMLVVKPLTRFSQQVGQLIVEEGRAKLIDFGGVEITEIAILQQGFNRLLQQVAENHALMAAANAD
;
A
#
# COMPACT_ATOMS: atom_id res chain seq x y z
N MET A 1 9.84 -31.41 26.75
CA MET A 1 10.86 -30.37 27.04
C MET A 1 10.48 -29.11 26.27
N ASN A 2 9.92 -28.11 26.93
CA ASN A 2 9.51 -26.86 26.27
C ASN A 2 10.72 -25.93 26.19
N ALA A 3 11.31 -25.81 25.00
CA ALA A 3 12.39 -24.87 24.74
C ALA A 3 11.87 -23.43 24.94
N THR A 4 12.22 -22.82 26.07
CA THR A 4 11.91 -21.41 26.36
C THR A 4 12.66 -20.53 25.37
N ARG A 5 11.91 -19.85 24.49
CA ARG A 5 12.50 -18.97 23.47
C ARG A 5 13.14 -17.75 24.15
N PRO A 6 14.35 -17.33 23.74
CA PRO A 6 15.01 -16.17 24.34
C PRO A 6 14.13 -14.92 24.23
N LEU A 7 14.05 -14.13 25.30
CA LEU A 7 13.18 -12.95 25.44
C LEU A 7 13.31 -11.98 24.25
N ALA A 8 14.54 -11.78 23.76
CA ALA A 8 14.85 -10.98 22.58
C ALA A 8 14.11 -11.45 21.31
N ARG A 9 13.95 -12.76 21.11
CA ARG A 9 13.24 -13.31 19.96
C ARG A 9 11.73 -13.06 20.03
N VAL A 10 11.18 -13.04 21.25
CA VAL A 10 9.77 -12.72 21.49
C VAL A 10 9.51 -11.23 21.25
N LEU A 11 10.37 -10.37 21.81
CA LEU A 11 10.27 -8.91 21.70
C LEU A 11 10.44 -8.48 20.23
N LEU A 12 11.43 -9.04 19.53
CA LEU A 12 11.63 -8.81 18.11
C LEU A 12 10.41 -9.21 17.28
N ARG A 13 9.83 -10.40 17.53
CA ARG A 13 8.66 -10.85 16.78
C ARG A 13 7.47 -9.90 16.96
N LYS A 14 7.28 -9.35 18.17
CA LYS A 14 6.24 -8.34 18.42
C LYS A 14 6.50 -7.04 17.65
N VAL A 15 7.74 -6.56 17.62
CA VAL A 15 8.12 -5.35 16.87
C VAL A 15 7.96 -5.55 15.36
N VAL A 16 8.44 -6.67 14.81
CA VAL A 16 8.24 -7.04 13.39
C VAL A 16 6.75 -7.11 13.05
N ALA A 17 5.95 -7.75 13.91
CA ALA A 17 4.51 -7.86 13.69
C ALA A 17 3.80 -6.49 13.73
N ALA A 18 4.14 -5.64 14.70
CA ALA A 18 3.60 -4.28 14.77
C ALA A 18 3.97 -3.45 13.54
N TYR A 19 5.23 -3.58 13.08
CA TYR A 19 5.70 -2.91 11.87
C TYR A 19 4.96 -3.41 10.61
N LEU A 20 4.76 -4.73 10.46
CA LEU A 20 4.00 -5.29 9.34
C LEU A 20 2.56 -4.78 9.31
N VAL A 21 1.90 -4.68 10.47
CA VAL A 21 0.56 -4.11 10.58
C VAL A 21 0.55 -2.64 10.15
N PHE A 22 1.55 -1.87 10.58
CA PHE A 22 1.69 -0.47 10.18
C PHE A 22 1.92 -0.32 8.67
N ALA A 23 2.81 -1.13 8.09
CA ALA A 23 3.08 -1.12 6.66
C ALA A 23 1.83 -1.48 5.85
N LEU A 24 1.09 -2.51 6.27
CA LEU A 24 -0.16 -2.90 5.63
C LEU A 24 -1.21 -1.78 5.67
N ALA A 25 -1.32 -1.09 6.81
CA ALA A 25 -2.22 0.05 6.96
C ALA A 25 -1.82 1.21 6.03
N LEU A 26 -0.52 1.55 5.97
CA LEU A 26 -0.01 2.60 5.10
C LEU A 26 -0.28 2.29 3.63
N THR A 27 0.02 1.06 3.19
CA THR A 27 -0.29 0.60 1.84
C THR A 27 -1.79 0.62 1.54
N GLY A 28 -2.63 0.22 2.49
CA GLY A 28 -4.08 0.28 2.34
C GLY A 28 -4.57 1.71 2.10
N ILE A 29 -3.99 2.69 2.80
CA ILE A 29 -4.28 4.11 2.62
C ILE A 29 -3.80 4.59 1.25
N GLU A 30 -2.57 4.26 0.85
CA GLU A 30 -2.03 4.62 -0.48
C GLU A 30 -2.90 4.09 -1.61
N LEU A 31 -3.32 2.82 -1.53
CA LEU A 31 -4.20 2.21 -2.52
C LEU A 31 -5.57 2.88 -2.58
N TYR A 32 -6.12 3.25 -1.41
CA TYR A 32 -7.39 3.98 -1.34
C TYR A 32 -7.30 5.37 -1.99
N VAL A 33 -6.20 6.09 -1.75
CA VAL A 33 -5.96 7.40 -2.36
C VAL A 33 -5.82 7.27 -3.88
N GLU A 34 -5.04 6.30 -4.37
CA GLU A 34 -4.87 6.05 -5.81
C GLU A 34 -6.21 5.71 -6.49
N TYR A 35 -7.03 4.87 -5.85
CA TYR A 35 -8.37 4.55 -6.34
C TYR A 35 -9.23 5.81 -6.52
N ARG A 36 -9.20 6.72 -5.54
CA ARG A 36 -9.99 7.96 -5.60
C ARG A 36 -9.51 8.88 -6.72
N ASN A 37 -8.20 9.01 -6.90
CA ASN A 37 -7.60 9.85 -7.94
C ASN A 37 -7.97 9.33 -9.34
N ILE A 38 -7.80 8.03 -9.60
CA ILE A 38 -8.17 7.42 -10.89
C ILE A 38 -9.65 7.64 -11.20
N ARG A 39 -10.52 7.46 -10.21
CA ARG A 39 -11.96 7.69 -10.37
C ARG A 39 -12.25 9.14 -10.77
N GLN A 40 -11.59 10.10 -10.13
CA GLN A 40 -11.75 11.51 -10.45
C GLN A 40 -11.22 11.84 -11.85
N ASP A 41 -10.04 11.34 -12.22
CA ASP A 41 -9.44 11.53 -13.54
C ASP A 41 -10.35 11.00 -14.67
N ILE A 42 -10.99 9.84 -14.45
CA ILE A 42 -11.96 9.29 -15.41
C ILE A 42 -13.15 10.25 -15.55
N VAL A 43 -13.77 10.68 -14.45
CA VAL A 43 -14.94 11.57 -14.51
C VAL A 43 -14.61 12.89 -15.20
N GLU A 44 -13.48 13.51 -14.85
CA GLU A 44 -13.02 14.74 -15.52
C GLU A 44 -12.71 14.52 -16.99
N SER A 45 -12.12 13.38 -17.36
CA SER A 45 -11.84 13.04 -18.75
C SER A 45 -13.13 12.87 -19.57
N LEU A 46 -14.13 12.18 -19.02
CA LEU A 46 -15.44 12.04 -19.65
C LEU A 46 -16.14 13.39 -19.82
N ASP A 47 -16.02 14.28 -18.83
CA ASP A 47 -16.62 15.62 -18.87
C ASP A 47 -15.98 16.49 -19.95
N ARG A 48 -14.64 16.52 -20.03
CA ARG A 48 -13.91 17.22 -21.09
C ARG A 48 -14.26 16.67 -22.48
N LEU A 49 -14.40 15.35 -22.59
CA LEU A 49 -14.79 14.69 -23.84
C LEU A 49 -16.23 15.08 -24.22
N ALA A 50 -17.19 15.03 -23.28
CA ALA A 50 -18.56 15.46 -23.53
C ALA A 50 -18.62 16.93 -23.95
N MET A 51 -17.86 17.81 -23.28
CA MET A 51 -17.79 19.23 -23.59
C MET A 51 -17.20 19.50 -24.98
N ALA A 52 -16.19 18.75 -25.40
CA ALA A 52 -15.55 18.89 -26.71
C ALA A 52 -16.48 18.47 -27.87
N PHE A 53 -17.28 17.42 -27.68
CA PHE A 53 -18.18 16.89 -28.71
C PHE A 53 -19.59 17.50 -28.68
N ALA A 54 -19.99 18.15 -27.58
CA ALA A 54 -21.32 18.74 -27.44
C ALA A 54 -21.70 19.71 -28.55
N PRO A 55 -20.84 20.65 -29.03
CA PRO A 55 -21.22 21.55 -30.11
C PRO A 55 -21.55 20.81 -31.42
N SER A 56 -20.71 19.84 -31.81
CA SER A 56 -20.92 19.04 -33.02
C SER A 56 -22.15 18.14 -32.91
N ALA A 57 -22.38 17.54 -31.73
CA ALA A 57 -23.56 16.73 -31.46
C ALA A 57 -24.84 17.57 -31.46
N ALA A 58 -24.80 18.80 -30.92
CA ALA A 58 -25.92 19.73 -30.95
C ALA A 58 -26.29 20.11 -32.38
N GLN A 59 -25.31 20.43 -33.22
CA GLN A 59 -25.55 20.76 -34.62
C GLN A 59 -26.11 19.58 -35.41
N ALA A 60 -25.53 18.39 -35.25
CA ALA A 60 -26.04 17.18 -35.89
C ALA A 60 -27.48 16.83 -35.45
N LEU A 61 -27.81 17.09 -34.19
CA LEU A 61 -29.16 16.89 -33.64
C LEU A 61 -30.16 17.90 -34.21
N TRP A 62 -29.77 19.17 -34.33
CA TRP A 62 -30.59 20.23 -34.94
C TRP A 62 -30.87 19.98 -36.42
N ASP A 63 -29.84 19.58 -37.17
CA ASP A 63 -29.93 19.31 -38.61
C ASP A 63 -30.50 17.92 -38.91
N TYR A 64 -30.93 17.16 -37.88
CA TYR A 64 -31.45 15.79 -37.98
C TYR A 64 -30.50 14.82 -38.72
N GLN A 65 -29.18 15.01 -38.61
CA GLN A 65 -28.16 14.21 -39.27
C GLN A 65 -27.80 12.97 -38.45
N GLN A 66 -28.57 11.89 -38.63
CA GLN A 66 -28.37 10.64 -37.90
C GLN A 66 -27.01 10.00 -38.15
N ASP A 67 -26.52 9.99 -39.39
CA ASP A 67 -25.21 9.41 -39.75
C ASP A 67 -24.07 10.13 -39.03
N LEU A 68 -24.15 11.46 -38.93
CA LEU A 68 -23.18 12.27 -38.20
C LEU A 68 -23.25 12.00 -36.68
N LEU A 69 -24.46 11.90 -36.11
CA LEU A 69 -24.62 11.54 -34.69
C LEU A 69 -24.02 10.16 -34.37
N GLN A 70 -24.20 9.18 -35.26
CA GLN A 70 -23.60 7.85 -35.11
C GLN A 70 -22.07 7.90 -35.24
N ALA A 71 -21.53 8.63 -36.21
CA ALA A 71 -20.09 8.81 -36.37
C ALA A 71 -19.46 9.50 -35.15
N LEU A 72 -20.12 10.52 -34.59
CA LEU A 72 -19.68 11.19 -33.36
C LEU A 72 -19.72 10.22 -32.17
N ALA A 73 -20.79 9.44 -32.01
CA ALA A 73 -20.89 8.46 -30.94
C ALA A 73 -19.83 7.35 -31.05
N ALA A 74 -19.55 6.88 -32.28
CA ALA A 74 -18.48 5.94 -32.56
C ALA A 74 -17.10 6.53 -32.21
N GLY A 75 -16.81 7.77 -32.62
CA GLY A 75 -15.56 8.45 -32.29
C GLY A 75 -15.36 8.67 -30.78
N ILE A 76 -16.43 9.03 -30.06
CA ILE A 76 -16.38 9.14 -28.59
C ILE A 76 -16.10 7.77 -27.95
N SER A 77 -16.65 6.70 -28.51
CA SER A 77 -16.48 5.34 -28.00
C SER A 77 -15.07 4.75 -28.17
N GLU A 78 -14.25 5.32 -29.06
CA GLU A 78 -12.84 4.92 -29.22
C GLU A 78 -11.99 5.28 -27.99
N HIS A 79 -12.47 6.19 -27.14
CA HIS A 79 -11.77 6.56 -25.93
C HIS A 79 -11.80 5.41 -24.89
N ASN A 80 -10.63 5.06 -24.33
CA ASN A 80 -10.44 3.88 -23.47
C ASN A 80 -11.34 3.81 -22.23
N PHE A 81 -11.89 4.93 -21.76
CA PHE A 81 -12.79 4.97 -20.60
C PHE A 81 -14.28 4.94 -20.96
N VAL A 82 -14.66 4.90 -22.24
CA VAL A 82 -16.07 5.01 -22.67
C VAL A 82 -16.68 3.63 -22.92
N VAL A 83 -17.84 3.37 -22.32
CA VAL A 83 -18.62 2.13 -22.48
C VAL A 83 -19.89 2.37 -23.27
N ALA A 84 -20.55 3.50 -23.01
CA ALA A 84 -21.79 3.83 -23.65
C ALA A 84 -21.87 5.32 -23.96
N VAL A 85 -22.36 5.65 -25.15
CA VAL A 85 -22.65 7.01 -25.59
C VAL A 85 -24.13 7.08 -25.93
N ASN A 86 -24.85 7.95 -25.24
CA ASN A 86 -26.28 8.12 -25.40
C ASN A 86 -26.57 9.56 -25.77
N ILE A 87 -27.32 9.77 -26.86
CA ILE A 87 -27.79 11.09 -27.27
C ILE A 87 -29.31 11.06 -27.23
N ARG A 88 -29.90 11.90 -26.39
CA ARG A 88 -31.36 12.02 -26.24
C ARG A 88 -31.81 13.41 -26.63
N ASP A 89 -32.91 13.49 -27.39
CA ASP A 89 -33.63 14.73 -27.72
C ASP A 89 -34.43 15.25 -26.50
N ILE A 90 -34.91 16.51 -26.54
CA ILE A 90 -35.76 17.14 -25.51
C ILE A 90 -37.03 16.35 -25.20
N HIS A 91 -37.54 15.60 -26.17
CA HIS A 91 -38.70 14.72 -25.99
C HIS A 91 -38.36 13.42 -25.26
N GLY A 92 -37.11 13.25 -24.81
CA GLY A 92 -36.61 12.03 -24.19
C GLY A 92 -36.41 10.87 -25.17
N ARG A 93 -36.60 11.11 -26.48
CA ARG A 93 -36.35 10.14 -27.54
C ARG A 93 -34.85 9.89 -27.66
N MET A 94 -34.49 8.61 -27.73
CA MET A 94 -33.11 8.17 -27.85
C MET A 94 -32.74 8.14 -29.33
N ASN A 95 -31.92 9.08 -29.75
CA ASN A 95 -31.53 9.21 -31.15
C ASN A 95 -30.33 8.31 -31.47
N VAL A 96 -29.44 8.11 -30.49
CA VAL A 96 -28.30 7.19 -30.56
C VAL A 96 -28.08 6.51 -29.21
N ASP A 97 -27.96 5.18 -29.20
CA ASP A 97 -27.38 4.38 -28.11
C ASP A 97 -26.25 3.55 -28.70
N PHE A 98 -25.02 3.96 -28.42
CA PHE A 98 -23.83 3.22 -28.82
C PHE A 98 -23.22 2.58 -27.59
N ARG A 99 -22.93 1.27 -27.65
CA ARG A 99 -22.26 0.54 -26.57
C ARG A 99 -21.08 -0.25 -27.09
N THR A 100 -19.97 -0.15 -26.38
CA THR A 100 -18.78 -0.94 -26.67
C THR A 100 -18.98 -2.37 -26.14
N PRO A 101 -18.71 -3.42 -26.95
CA PRO A 101 -18.83 -4.82 -26.52
C PRO A 101 -17.96 -5.17 -25.30
N ALA A 102 -16.85 -4.46 -25.14
CA ALA A 102 -15.86 -4.68 -24.08
C ALA A 102 -16.26 -4.09 -22.72
N GLY A 103 -17.31 -3.26 -22.65
CA GLY A 103 -17.50 -2.34 -21.52
C GLY A 103 -18.25 -2.88 -20.30
N GLY A 104 -18.81 -4.09 -20.34
CA GLY A 104 -19.59 -4.63 -19.23
C GLY A 104 -20.79 -3.75 -18.83
N SER A 105 -21.33 -3.95 -17.62
CA SER A 105 -22.44 -3.15 -17.10
C SER A 105 -22.01 -1.72 -16.76
N SER A 106 -22.62 -0.74 -17.43
CA SER A 106 -22.39 0.69 -17.25
C SER A 106 -22.63 1.13 -15.80
N SER A 107 -21.76 1.98 -15.25
CA SER A 107 -21.89 2.53 -13.89
C SER A 107 -22.49 3.92 -13.96
N SER A 108 -23.64 4.12 -13.31
CA SER A 108 -24.25 5.45 -13.20
C SER A 108 -23.41 6.44 -12.38
N SER A 109 -22.43 5.93 -11.63
CA SER A 109 -21.52 6.76 -10.83
C SER A 109 -20.37 7.37 -11.65
N LEU A 110 -20.18 6.88 -12.88
CA LEU A 110 -19.14 7.28 -13.84
C LEU A 110 -19.80 7.77 -15.13
N THR A 111 -20.63 8.80 -15.02
CA THR A 111 -21.35 9.39 -16.15
C THR A 111 -21.08 10.88 -16.24
N ALA A 112 -20.65 11.33 -17.41
CA ALA A 112 -20.64 12.75 -17.78
C ALA A 112 -21.91 13.06 -18.59
N ARG A 113 -22.55 14.19 -18.28
CA ARG A 113 -23.77 14.63 -18.97
C ARG A 113 -23.60 16.07 -19.40
N GLN A 114 -23.64 16.30 -20.70
CA GLN A 114 -23.59 17.63 -21.27
C GLN A 114 -24.90 17.94 -22.00
N PRO A 115 -25.61 19.01 -21.62
CA PRO A 115 -26.76 19.46 -22.37
C PRO A 115 -26.34 20.03 -23.72
N LEU A 116 -27.16 19.77 -24.74
CA LEU A 116 -26.96 20.19 -26.12
C LEU A 116 -27.85 21.40 -26.38
N TYR A 117 -27.26 22.49 -26.85
CA TYR A 117 -27.98 23.74 -27.15
C TYR A 117 -27.64 24.24 -28.55
N HIS A 118 -28.63 24.77 -29.25
CA HIS A 118 -28.42 25.61 -30.43
C HIS A 118 -28.34 27.07 -30.00
N ARG A 119 -27.39 27.85 -30.55
CA ARG A 119 -27.30 29.30 -30.30
C ARG A 119 -27.69 30.06 -31.55
N PHE A 120 -28.76 30.84 -31.47
CA PHE A 120 -29.24 31.70 -32.54
C PHE A 120 -28.39 32.98 -32.66
N GLN A 121 -28.49 33.68 -33.79
CA GLN A 121 -27.74 34.93 -34.04
C GLN A 121 -28.10 36.06 -33.07
N ASP A 122 -29.29 36.02 -32.47
CA ASP A 122 -29.77 36.96 -31.46
C ASP A 122 -29.28 36.64 -30.02
N GLY A 123 -28.52 35.54 -29.85
CA GLY A 123 -28.01 35.09 -28.57
C GLY A 123 -28.95 34.18 -27.78
N GLN A 124 -30.18 33.93 -28.26
CA GLN A 124 -31.08 32.96 -27.66
C GLN A 124 -30.47 31.54 -27.75
N GLN A 125 -30.70 30.73 -26.73
CA GLN A 125 -30.29 29.32 -26.72
C GLN A 125 -31.52 28.42 -26.59
N GLU A 126 -31.66 27.48 -27.52
CA GLU A 126 -32.68 26.45 -27.44
C GLU A 126 -32.04 25.12 -27.05
N THR A 127 -32.64 24.45 -26.07
CA THR A 127 -32.19 23.12 -25.64
C THR A 127 -32.65 22.12 -26.68
N LEU A 128 -31.73 21.28 -27.14
CA LEU A 128 -31.99 20.24 -28.12
C LEU A 128 -32.01 18.84 -27.48
N GLY A 129 -31.30 18.67 -26.37
CA GLY A 129 -31.14 17.35 -25.78
C GLY A 129 -30.00 17.24 -24.79
N VAL A 130 -29.57 16.00 -24.53
CA VAL A 130 -28.47 15.68 -23.62
C VAL A 130 -27.58 14.60 -24.23
N LEU A 131 -26.28 14.87 -24.26
CA LEU A 131 -25.23 13.89 -24.49
C LEU A 131 -24.82 13.29 -23.15
N SER A 132 -24.94 11.97 -23.02
CA SER A 132 -24.50 11.22 -21.84
C SER A 132 -23.42 10.22 -22.24
N ILE A 133 -22.23 10.38 -21.67
CA ILE A 133 -21.11 9.46 -21.84
C ILE A 133 -20.93 8.71 -20.53
N THR A 134 -20.97 7.37 -20.60
CA THR A 134 -20.91 6.51 -19.42
C THR A 134 -19.75 5.54 -19.50
N SER A 135 -19.07 5.35 -18.38
CA SER A 135 -18.03 4.34 -18.19
C SER A 135 -18.53 3.16 -17.35
N SER A 136 -17.69 2.16 -17.12
CA SER A 136 -17.99 1.04 -16.22
C SER A 136 -16.94 0.89 -15.12
N GLU A 137 -17.40 0.36 -13.98
CA GLU A 137 -16.47 -0.05 -12.92
C GLU A 137 -15.52 -1.15 -13.42
N ALA A 138 -15.95 -2.00 -14.36
CA ALA A 138 -15.12 -3.07 -14.92
C ALA A 138 -13.87 -2.52 -15.64
N LEU A 139 -14.02 -1.44 -16.42
CA LEU A 139 -12.89 -0.76 -17.06
C LEU A 139 -12.01 -0.01 -16.05
N LEU A 140 -12.63 0.55 -15.00
CA LEU A 140 -11.90 1.13 -13.89
C LEU A 140 -11.01 0.07 -13.22
N PHE A 141 -11.53 -1.13 -12.96
CA PHE A 141 -10.76 -2.25 -12.40
C PHE A 141 -9.69 -2.79 -13.34
N SER A 142 -9.92 -2.83 -14.66
CA SER A 142 -8.90 -3.30 -15.61
C SER A 142 -7.69 -2.36 -15.68
N HIS A 143 -7.93 -1.05 -15.69
CA HIS A 143 -6.85 -0.06 -15.62
C HIS A 143 -6.21 0.02 -14.22
N LEU A 144 -7.01 -0.16 -13.17
CA LEU A 144 -6.48 -0.31 -11.82
C LEU A 144 -5.55 -1.52 -11.73
N LYS A 145 -5.82 -2.64 -12.41
CA LYS A 145 -4.95 -3.82 -12.41
C LYS A 145 -3.57 -3.52 -13.01
N GLU A 146 -3.52 -2.79 -14.12
CA GLU A 146 -2.25 -2.41 -14.75
C GLU A 146 -1.42 -1.48 -13.85
N ARG A 147 -2.05 -0.47 -13.25
CA ARG A 147 -1.37 0.40 -12.26
C ARG A 147 -1.06 -0.31 -10.95
N ALA A 148 -1.93 -1.19 -10.49
CA ALA A 148 -1.77 -1.95 -9.25
C ALA A 148 -0.61 -2.94 -9.34
N LEU A 149 -0.23 -3.39 -10.54
CA LEU A 149 1.00 -4.16 -10.72
C LEU A 149 2.23 -3.31 -10.31
N SER A 150 2.29 -2.05 -10.78
CA SER A 150 3.37 -1.11 -10.46
C SER A 150 3.35 -0.71 -8.98
N VAL A 151 2.18 -0.36 -8.44
CA VAL A 151 2.02 -0.01 -7.01
C VAL A 151 2.33 -1.22 -6.13
N GLY A 152 1.83 -2.40 -6.50
CA GLY A 152 2.08 -3.66 -5.79
C GLY A 152 3.56 -4.01 -5.76
N LEU A 153 4.28 -3.82 -6.87
CA LEU A 153 5.72 -4.02 -6.92
C LEU A 153 6.46 -3.07 -5.98
N ALA A 154 6.06 -1.78 -5.94
CA ALA A 154 6.64 -0.80 -5.04
C ALA A 154 6.39 -1.17 -3.56
N VAL A 155 5.16 -1.57 -3.21
CA VAL A 155 4.80 -2.06 -1.88
C VAL A 155 5.64 -3.28 -1.49
N ILE A 156 5.76 -4.27 -2.38
CA ILE A 156 6.57 -5.46 -2.15
C ILE A 156 8.03 -5.08 -1.93
N ALA A 157 8.58 -4.20 -2.76
CA ALA A 157 9.95 -3.71 -2.62
C ALA A 157 10.16 -3.00 -1.28
N GLN A 158 9.20 -2.16 -0.85
CA GLN A 158 9.25 -1.42 0.41
C GLN A 158 9.17 -2.37 1.62
N LEU A 159 8.28 -3.38 1.56
CA LEU A 159 8.17 -4.42 2.59
C LEU A 159 9.44 -5.28 2.69
N LEU A 160 10.01 -5.67 1.55
CA LEU A 160 11.27 -6.43 1.51
C LEU A 160 12.44 -5.60 2.02
N PHE A 161 12.54 -4.33 1.61
CA PHE A 161 13.57 -3.42 2.06
C PHE A 161 13.51 -3.25 3.58
N LEU A 162 12.35 -2.90 4.12
CA LEU A 162 12.23 -2.61 5.54
C LEU A 162 12.28 -3.89 6.39
N GLY A 163 11.70 -4.99 5.90
CA GLY A 163 11.88 -6.32 6.51
C GLY A 163 13.34 -6.75 6.53
N GLY A 164 14.09 -6.50 5.45
CA GLY A 164 15.53 -6.76 5.34
C GLY A 164 16.34 -5.91 6.31
N VAL A 165 16.12 -4.59 6.34
CA VAL A 165 16.78 -3.67 7.29
C VAL A 165 16.52 -4.10 8.73
N LEU A 166 15.27 -4.41 9.07
CA LEU A 166 14.91 -4.79 10.43
C LEU A 166 15.51 -6.15 10.82
N ALA A 167 15.57 -7.10 9.88
CA ALA A 167 16.25 -8.37 10.08
C ALA A 167 17.77 -8.20 10.27
N LEU A 168 18.41 -7.35 9.48
CA LEU A 168 19.84 -7.04 9.61
C LEU A 168 20.15 -6.37 10.94
N LEU A 169 19.43 -5.31 11.30
CA LEU A 169 19.59 -4.61 12.58
C LEU A 169 19.35 -5.55 13.75
N SER A 170 18.30 -6.38 13.67
CA SER A 170 18.04 -7.39 14.69
C SER A 170 19.19 -8.37 14.87
N GLN A 171 19.70 -8.92 13.77
CA GLN A 171 20.79 -9.88 13.83
C GLN A 171 22.06 -9.26 14.41
N MET A 172 22.34 -8.00 14.05
CA MET A 172 23.56 -7.30 14.45
C MET A 172 23.51 -6.78 15.89
N LEU A 173 22.43 -6.08 16.26
CA LEU A 173 22.33 -5.38 17.55
C LEU A 173 21.77 -6.27 18.67
N VAL A 174 20.98 -7.29 18.35
CA VAL A 174 20.26 -8.06 19.39
C VAL A 174 20.70 -9.51 19.39
N VAL A 175 20.55 -10.22 18.27
CA VAL A 175 20.69 -11.68 18.25
C VAL A 175 22.14 -12.12 18.40
N LYS A 176 23.09 -11.60 17.60
CA LYS A 176 24.51 -12.00 17.68
C LYS A 176 25.12 -11.72 19.07
N PRO A 177 24.97 -10.52 19.66
CA PRO A 177 25.53 -10.22 20.99
C PRO A 177 24.93 -11.10 22.09
N LEU A 178 23.61 -11.28 22.12
CA LEU A 178 22.94 -12.12 23.13
C LEU A 178 23.26 -13.61 22.98
N THR A 179 23.47 -14.09 21.75
CA THR A 179 23.85 -15.49 21.51
C THR A 179 25.25 -15.76 22.04
N ARG A 180 26.20 -14.82 21.78
CA ARG A 180 27.56 -14.89 22.37
C ARG A 180 27.51 -14.83 23.89
N PHE A 181 26.68 -13.95 24.46
CA PHE A 181 26.44 -13.87 25.90
C PHE A 181 25.99 -15.19 26.48
N SER A 182 24.92 -15.75 25.93
CA SER A 182 24.34 -17.01 26.40
C SER A 182 25.31 -18.19 26.28
N GLN A 183 26.13 -18.24 25.21
CA GLN A 183 27.09 -19.32 25.01
C GLN A 183 28.23 -19.27 26.04
N GLN A 184 28.78 -18.08 26.33
CA GLN A 184 29.85 -17.94 27.32
C GLN A 184 29.38 -18.26 28.74
N VAL A 185 28.16 -17.82 29.12
CA VAL A 185 27.54 -18.20 30.41
C VAL A 185 27.31 -19.71 30.48
N GLY A 186 26.85 -20.34 29.40
CA GLY A 186 26.59 -21.78 29.37
C GLY A 186 27.85 -22.65 29.49
N GLN A 187 29.00 -22.18 28.98
CA GLN A 187 30.27 -22.91 29.07
C GLN A 187 30.91 -22.82 30.46
N LEU A 188 30.64 -21.76 31.22
CA LEU A 188 31.12 -21.60 32.60
C LEU A 188 30.52 -22.61 33.59
N ILE A 189 29.39 -23.22 33.25
CA ILE A 189 28.72 -24.22 34.10
C ILE A 189 29.35 -25.62 33.90
N VAL A 190 30.21 -25.80 32.89
CA VAL A 190 30.70 -27.13 32.47
C VAL A 190 32.17 -27.37 32.81
N GLU A 191 33.02 -26.35 32.94
CA GLU A 191 34.43 -26.55 33.32
C GLU A 191 34.66 -26.37 34.82
N GLU A 192 34.94 -27.50 35.48
CA GLU A 192 35.27 -27.67 36.88
C GLU A 192 36.30 -26.63 37.41
N GLY A 193 35.90 -25.90 38.45
CA GLY A 193 36.82 -25.46 39.50
C GLY A 193 37.64 -24.19 39.28
N ARG A 194 37.51 -23.47 38.15
CA ARG A 194 38.13 -22.13 38.01
C ARG A 194 37.14 -21.14 37.40
N ALA A 195 36.66 -20.19 38.20
CA ALA A 195 35.81 -19.10 37.75
C ALA A 195 36.56 -18.22 36.74
N LYS A 196 36.42 -18.53 35.45
CA LYS A 196 36.92 -17.67 34.38
C LYS A 196 35.94 -16.50 34.24
N LEU A 197 36.43 -15.27 34.42
CA LEU A 197 35.60 -14.08 34.24
C LEU A 197 35.07 -14.04 32.80
N ILE A 198 33.80 -13.65 32.64
CA ILE A 198 33.19 -13.47 31.33
C ILE A 198 33.79 -12.21 30.70
N ASP A 199 34.48 -12.37 29.57
CA ASP A 199 34.99 -11.26 28.76
C ASP A 199 34.40 -11.30 27.35
N PHE A 200 33.54 -10.33 27.06
CA PHE A 200 32.91 -10.16 25.75
C PHE A 200 33.75 -9.31 24.78
N GLY A 201 34.95 -8.84 25.17
CA GLY A 201 35.72 -7.88 24.39
C GLY A 201 35.00 -6.51 24.29
N GLY A 202 35.24 -5.77 23.22
CA GLY A 202 34.60 -4.47 22.96
C GLY A 202 33.10 -4.60 22.69
N VAL A 203 32.29 -4.66 23.75
CA VAL A 203 30.82 -4.63 23.66
C VAL A 203 30.38 -3.20 23.38
N GLU A 204 29.88 -2.96 22.17
CA GLU A 204 29.36 -1.63 21.78
C GLU A 204 28.06 -1.24 22.51
N ILE A 205 27.33 -2.20 23.09
CA ILE A 205 26.03 -1.97 23.73
C ILE A 205 26.20 -1.86 25.25
N THR A 206 25.92 -0.68 25.79
CA THR A 206 26.08 -0.35 27.22
C THR A 206 25.34 -1.31 28.15
N GLU A 207 24.11 -1.71 27.82
CA GLU A 207 23.30 -2.62 28.64
C GLU A 207 23.91 -4.03 28.73
N ILE A 208 24.56 -4.51 27.67
CA ILE A 208 25.22 -5.82 27.67
C ILE A 208 26.51 -5.75 28.51
N ALA A 209 27.23 -4.63 28.44
CA ALA A 209 28.39 -4.39 29.30
C ALA A 209 28.00 -4.31 30.80
N ILE A 210 26.87 -3.66 31.13
CA ILE A 210 26.34 -3.61 32.50
C ILE A 210 25.99 -5.02 33.00
N LEU A 211 25.34 -5.85 32.18
CA LEU A 211 25.01 -7.23 32.54
C LEU A 211 26.26 -8.09 32.76
N GLN A 212 27.27 -7.96 31.89
CA GLN A 212 28.57 -8.63 32.05
C GLN A 212 29.23 -8.25 33.37
N GLN A 213 29.32 -6.95 33.66
CA GLN A 213 29.95 -6.44 34.87
C GLN A 213 29.22 -6.90 36.13
N GLY A 214 27.87 -6.86 36.11
CA GLY A 214 27.05 -7.35 37.22
C GLY A 214 27.26 -8.84 37.49
N PHE A 215 27.27 -9.66 36.44
CA PHE A 215 27.48 -11.10 36.57
C PHE A 215 28.89 -11.44 37.07
N ASN A 216 29.92 -10.77 36.54
CA ASN A 216 31.30 -10.94 37.00
C ASN A 216 31.47 -10.54 38.47
N ARG A 217 30.81 -9.45 38.91
CA ARG A 217 30.83 -9.02 40.32
C ARG A 217 30.21 -10.07 41.24
N LEU A 218 29.14 -10.74 40.82
CA LEU A 218 28.53 -11.84 41.57
C LEU A 218 29.46 -13.07 41.65
N LEU A 219 30.06 -13.47 40.53
CA LEU A 219 31.03 -14.57 40.53
C LEU A 219 32.20 -14.29 41.47
N GLN A 220 32.69 -13.05 41.47
CA GLN A 220 33.77 -12.63 42.34
C GLN A 220 33.36 -12.67 43.81
N GLN A 221 32.18 -12.14 44.16
CA GLN A 221 31.65 -12.20 45.54
C GLN A 221 31.46 -13.65 46.03
N VAL A 222 30.96 -14.54 45.18
CA VAL A 222 30.79 -15.96 45.53
C VAL A 222 32.14 -16.64 45.74
N ALA A 223 33.12 -16.38 44.87
CA ALA A 223 34.47 -16.92 45.02
C ALA A 223 35.18 -16.41 46.28
N GLU A 224 35.08 -15.11 46.57
CA GLU A 224 35.63 -14.49 47.78
C GLU A 224 34.99 -15.09 49.05
N ASN A 225 33.67 -15.24 49.08
CA ASN A 225 32.96 -15.82 50.22
C ASN A 225 33.32 -17.31 50.43
N HIS A 226 33.45 -18.08 49.36
CA HIS A 226 33.95 -19.47 49.45
C HIS A 226 35.38 -19.55 49.99
N ALA A 227 36.27 -18.64 49.59
CA ALA A 227 37.64 -18.59 50.09
C ALA A 227 37.70 -18.23 51.58
N LEU A 228 36.86 -17.30 52.03
CA LEU A 228 36.72 -16.94 53.45
C LEU A 228 36.21 -18.11 54.28
N MET A 229 35.20 -18.84 53.79
CA MET A 229 34.65 -20.03 54.46
C MET A 229 35.67 -21.19 54.50
N ALA A 230 36.49 -21.36 53.47
CA ALA A 230 37.54 -22.38 53.45
C ALA A 230 38.66 -22.05 54.44
N ALA A 231 39.03 -20.78 54.58
CA ALA A 231 40.01 -20.34 55.58
C ALA A 231 39.48 -20.48 57.01
N ALA A 232 38.21 -20.14 57.26
CA ALA A 232 37.60 -20.25 58.59
C ALA A 232 37.38 -21.70 59.09
N ASN A 233 37.36 -22.69 58.18
CA ASN A 233 37.26 -24.11 58.53
C ASN A 233 38.63 -24.81 58.61
N ALA A 234 39.72 -24.10 58.34
CA ALA A 234 41.09 -24.63 58.40
C ALA A 234 41.82 -24.27 59.71
N ASP A 235 41.26 -23.36 60.51
CA ASP A 235 41.62 -23.05 61.90
C ASP A 235 40.75 -23.84 62.90
#